data_AF-A0A526YHH2-F1
#
_entry.id   AF-A0A526YHH2-F1
#
_cell.length_a   1.000
_cell.length_b   1.000
_cell.length_c   1.000
_cell.angle_alpha   90.00
_cell.angle_beta   90.00
_cell.angle_gamma   90.00
#
_symmetry.space_group_name_H-M   'P 1'
#
loop_
_entity.id
_entity.type
_entity.pdbx_description
1 polymer ?
#
loop_
_entity_poly.entity_id
_entity_poly.type
_entity_poly.pdbx_seq_one_letter_code
_entity_poly.pdbx_strand_id
1 'polypeptide(L)'
;IKGRRDRAVIASKCGLNWHSKKGNHFFDQDGTPVNRYLGADGIAYEVEQSLRRLGTDYIDLYITHWQDPTTPIAETMEALERLKSAGKIRAIGASNLNAAELRQYVAAGQLDAIQERYS
;
A
#
# COMPACT_ATOMS: atom_id res chain seq x y z
N ILE A 1 -4.49 19.42 -3.84
CA ILE A 1 -5.92 19.00 -3.81
C ILE A 1 -6.82 19.82 -2.89
N LYS A 2 -6.28 20.66 -2.00
CA LYS A 2 -7.05 21.51 -1.07
C LYS A 2 -8.19 22.26 -1.79
N GLY A 3 -9.41 22.15 -1.25
CA GLY A 3 -10.62 22.78 -1.79
C GLY A 3 -11.25 22.08 -3.00
N ARG A 4 -10.69 20.96 -3.49
CA ARG A 4 -11.21 20.16 -4.61
C ARG A 4 -11.03 18.65 -4.42
N ARG A 5 -10.93 18.19 -3.16
CA ARG A 5 -10.61 16.78 -2.83
C ARG A 5 -11.66 15.82 -3.39
N ASP A 6 -12.92 16.22 -3.33
CA ASP A 6 -14.10 15.52 -3.84
C ASP A 6 -14.17 15.42 -5.37
N ARG A 7 -13.34 16.18 -6.09
CA ARG A 7 -13.32 16.24 -7.56
C ARG A 7 -12.20 15.41 -8.20
N ALA A 8 -11.43 14.67 -7.42
CA ALA A 8 -10.33 13.85 -7.90
C ALA A 8 -10.33 12.48 -7.23
N VAL A 9 -10.01 11.45 -8.02
CA VAL A 9 -9.68 10.11 -7.52
C VAL A 9 -8.18 10.08 -7.24
N ILE A 10 -7.81 9.81 -6.00
CA ILE A 10 -6.40 9.77 -5.57
C ILE A 10 -5.97 8.33 -5.36
N ALA A 11 -5.00 7.90 -6.15
CA ALA A 11 -4.27 6.66 -5.92
C ALA A 11 -2.93 6.96 -5.23
N SER A 12 -2.61 6.22 -4.18
CA SER A 12 -1.29 6.26 -3.51
C SER A 12 -0.82 4.85 -3.21
N LYS A 13 0.43 4.71 -2.78
CA LYS A 13 1.06 3.40 -2.57
C LYS A 13 1.71 3.29 -1.19
N CYS A 14 1.90 2.06 -0.73
CA CYS A 14 2.66 1.72 0.47
C CYS A 14 3.65 0.57 0.23
N GLY A 15 4.49 0.32 1.23
CA GLY A 15 5.33 -0.87 1.32
C GLY A 15 6.78 -0.66 0.90
N LEU A 16 7.16 0.56 0.53
CA LEU A 16 8.57 0.95 0.35
C LEU A 16 9.00 1.74 1.58
N ASN A 17 9.60 1.04 2.53
CA ASN A 17 9.97 1.55 3.83
C ASN A 17 11.39 2.11 3.82
N TRP A 18 11.51 3.43 3.99
CA TRP A 18 12.77 4.14 4.24
C TRP A 18 12.83 4.80 5.63
N HIS A 19 11.79 4.61 6.45
CA HIS A 19 11.65 5.25 7.77
C HIS A 19 12.05 4.34 8.93
N SER A 20 12.20 3.03 8.66
CA SER A 20 12.63 2.03 9.63
C SER A 20 13.58 1.02 8.96
N LYS A 21 14.14 0.11 9.76
CA LYS A 21 14.97 -1.00 9.26
C LYS A 21 14.20 -2.30 9.01
N LYS A 22 12.86 -2.29 9.12
CA LYS A 22 12.02 -3.49 8.94
C LYS A 22 11.89 -3.87 7.46
N GLY A 23 11.57 -5.14 7.23
CA GLY A 23 11.39 -5.71 5.90
C GLY A 23 12.67 -6.19 5.25
N ASN A 24 12.56 -6.53 3.96
CA ASN A 24 13.67 -7.01 3.15
C ASN A 24 14.24 -5.87 2.31
N HIS A 25 15.57 -5.70 2.31
CA HIS A 25 16.24 -4.73 1.45
C HIS A 25 15.81 -4.87 -0.02
N PHE A 26 15.63 -3.73 -0.69
CA PHE A 26 15.22 -3.71 -2.09
C PHE A 26 16.19 -2.92 -2.95
N PHE A 27 16.47 -1.67 -2.58
CA PHE A 27 17.46 -0.82 -3.23
C PHE A 27 17.84 0.34 -2.29
N ASP A 28 18.87 1.10 -2.66
CA ASP A 28 19.24 2.33 -1.97
C ASP A 28 18.80 3.54 -2.79
N GLN A 29 18.13 4.50 -2.15
CA GLN A 29 17.78 5.80 -2.73
C GLN A 29 18.69 6.87 -2.11
N ASP A 30 19.61 7.41 -2.90
CA ASP A 30 20.55 8.47 -2.46
C ASP A 30 21.29 8.10 -1.16
N GLY A 31 21.72 6.83 -1.04
CA GLY A 31 22.40 6.29 0.14
C GLY A 31 21.47 5.91 1.31
N THR A 32 20.14 6.08 1.15
CA THR A 32 19.13 5.63 2.11
C THR A 32 18.59 4.26 1.71
N PRO A 33 18.75 3.21 2.54
CA PRO A 33 18.17 1.90 2.25
C PRO A 33 16.64 1.97 2.20
N VAL A 34 16.07 1.39 1.15
CA VAL A 34 14.62 1.19 0.97
C VAL A 34 14.33 -0.30 1.06
N ASN A 35 13.47 -0.67 1.99
CA ASN A 35 13.05 -2.05 2.21
C ASN A 35 11.62 -2.26 1.71
N ARG A 36 11.33 -3.46 1.21
CA ARG A 36 9.94 -3.92 1.05
C ARG A 36 9.42 -4.40 2.39
N TYR A 37 8.35 -3.76 2.88
CA TYR A 37 7.72 -4.11 4.16
C TYR A 37 6.23 -3.80 4.15
N LEU A 38 5.40 -4.83 4.23
CA LEU A 38 3.93 -4.77 4.25
C LEU A 38 3.35 -5.28 5.58
N GLY A 39 4.11 -5.17 6.66
CA GLY A 39 3.61 -5.38 8.02
C GLY A 39 2.57 -4.33 8.42
N ALA A 40 1.63 -4.72 9.28
CA ALA A 40 0.48 -3.88 9.66
C ALA A 40 0.89 -2.51 10.22
N ASP A 41 1.97 -2.44 11.00
CA ASP A 41 2.49 -1.19 11.55
C ASP A 41 3.09 -0.28 10.49
N GLY A 42 3.80 -0.84 9.50
CA GLY A 42 4.35 -0.10 8.37
C GLY A 42 3.25 0.48 7.49
N ILE A 43 2.24 -0.33 7.16
CA ILE A 43 1.07 0.09 6.38
C ILE A 43 0.30 1.21 7.10
N ALA A 44 0.05 1.05 8.41
CA ALA A 44 -0.62 2.05 9.23
C ALA A 44 0.19 3.35 9.35
N TYR A 45 1.52 3.27 9.46
CA TYR A 45 2.37 4.46 9.46
C TYR A 45 2.32 5.19 8.11
N GLU A 46 2.51 4.48 6.99
CA GLU A 46 2.60 5.08 5.67
C GLU A 46 1.29 5.70 5.19
N VAL A 47 0.14 5.15 5.59
CA VAL A 47 -1.18 5.74 5.24
C VAL A 47 -1.34 7.09 5.95
N GLU A 48 -1.00 7.19 7.23
CA GLU A 48 -1.06 8.45 7.98
C GLU A 48 -0.14 9.51 7.38
N GLN A 49 1.09 9.11 7.03
CA GLN A 49 2.01 10.04 6.38
C GLN A 49 1.48 10.50 5.01
N SER A 50 0.84 9.60 4.26
CA SER A 50 0.23 9.93 2.97
C SER A 50 -0.95 10.89 3.12
N LEU A 51 -1.87 10.62 4.04
CA LEU A 51 -3.01 11.47 4.37
C LEU A 51 -2.54 12.87 4.78
N ARG A 52 -1.54 12.96 5.66
CA ARG A 52 -0.92 14.23 6.08
C ARG A 52 -0.34 15.01 4.91
N ARG A 53 0.46 14.38 4.05
CA ARG A 53 1.09 15.04 2.89
C ARG A 53 0.06 15.49 1.85
N LEU A 54 -0.97 14.68 1.62
CA LEU A 54 -2.03 14.98 0.68
C LEU A 54 -2.99 16.05 1.23
N GLY A 55 -3.09 16.18 2.56
CA GLY A 55 -4.02 17.10 3.22
C GLY A 55 -5.47 16.63 3.07
N THR A 56 -5.70 15.34 3.29
CA THR A 56 -7.02 14.69 3.24
C THR A 56 -7.09 13.59 4.30
N ASP A 57 -8.31 13.14 4.61
CA ASP A 57 -8.66 12.07 5.55
C ASP A 57 -8.87 10.69 4.90
N TYR A 58 -9.00 10.60 3.56
CA TYR A 58 -9.09 9.33 2.84
C TYR A 58 -8.32 9.30 1.52
N ILE A 59 -7.95 8.10 1.09
CA ILE A 59 -7.36 7.78 -0.23
C ILE A 59 -8.35 6.92 -1.02
N ASP A 60 -8.57 7.20 -2.29
CA ASP A 60 -9.56 6.45 -3.07
C ASP A 60 -9.07 5.04 -3.41
N LEU A 61 -7.82 4.90 -3.82
CA LEU A 61 -7.18 3.61 -4.10
C LEU A 61 -5.80 3.54 -3.41
N TYR A 62 -5.63 2.59 -2.50
CA TYR A 62 -4.37 2.38 -1.81
C TYR A 62 -3.72 1.07 -2.24
N ILE A 63 -2.50 1.16 -2.75
CA ILE A 63 -1.86 0.08 -3.50
C ILE A 63 -0.61 -0.42 -2.77
N THR A 64 -0.48 -1.74 -2.56
CA THR A 64 0.82 -2.31 -2.18
C THR A 64 1.80 -2.14 -3.35
N HIS A 65 2.85 -1.33 -3.20
CA HIS A 65 3.72 -0.93 -4.30
C HIS A 65 4.55 -2.10 -4.85
N TRP A 66 5.06 -2.94 -3.96
CA TRP A 66 5.79 -4.16 -4.26
C TRP A 66 5.51 -5.18 -3.17
N GLN A 67 5.50 -6.46 -3.52
CA GLN A 67 5.21 -7.52 -2.58
C GLN A 67 6.37 -7.72 -1.59
N ASP A 68 6.02 -7.90 -0.32
CA ASP A 68 6.94 -8.10 0.79
C ASP A 68 7.15 -9.61 1.03
N PRO A 69 8.38 -10.14 0.89
CA PRO A 69 8.64 -11.56 1.15
C PRO A 69 8.66 -11.92 2.65
N THR A 70 8.59 -10.94 3.55
CA THR A 70 8.72 -11.12 5.01
C THR A 70 7.39 -11.09 5.75
N THR A 71 6.32 -10.64 5.10
CA THR A 71 4.96 -10.57 5.67
C THR A 71 4.00 -11.41 4.83
N PRO A 72 3.24 -12.35 5.42
CA PRO A 72 2.21 -13.07 4.68
C PRO A 72 1.16 -12.14 4.08
N ILE A 73 0.76 -12.37 2.83
CA ILE A 73 -0.24 -11.54 2.13
C ILE A 73 -1.57 -11.46 2.90
N ALA A 74 -1.94 -12.51 3.63
CA ALA A 74 -3.14 -12.51 4.48
C ALA A 74 -3.07 -11.45 5.61
N GLU A 75 -1.91 -11.30 6.26
CA GLU A 75 -1.70 -10.28 7.30
C GLU A 75 -1.67 -8.87 6.70
N THR A 76 -1.06 -8.71 5.52
CA THR A 76 -1.10 -7.46 4.74
C THR A 76 -2.54 -7.08 4.38
N MET A 77 -3.33 -8.03 3.87
CA MET A 77 -4.73 -7.80 3.50
C MET A 77 -5.57 -7.44 4.73
N GLU A 78 -5.40 -8.12 5.86
CA GLU A 78 -6.08 -7.76 7.11
C GLU A 78 -5.80 -6.30 7.52
N ALA A 79 -4.54 -5.86 7.43
CA ALA A 79 -4.19 -4.47 7.71
C ALA A 79 -4.89 -3.48 6.76
N LEU A 80 -4.94 -3.78 5.47
CA LEU A 80 -5.61 -2.95 4.46
C LEU A 80 -7.13 -2.90 4.68
N GLU A 81 -7.76 -4.03 5.02
CA GLU A 81 -9.19 -4.09 5.34
C GLU A 81 -9.56 -3.32 6.60
N ARG A 82 -8.68 -3.32 7.62
CA ARG A 82 -8.84 -2.45 8.80
C ARG A 82 -8.80 -0.97 8.43
N LEU A 83 -7.92 -0.56 7.51
CA LEU A 83 -7.89 0.82 7.01
C LEU A 83 -9.13 1.17 6.18
N LYS A 84 -9.63 0.23 5.36
CA LYS A 84 -10.86 0.39 4.58
C LYS A 84 -12.06 0.55 5.50
N SER A 85 -12.16 -0.30 6.52
CA SER A 85 -13.21 -0.24 7.56
C SER A 85 -13.15 1.07 8.36
N ALA A 86 -11.96 1.60 8.62
CA ALA A 86 -11.76 2.89 9.28
C ALA A 86 -12.02 4.11 8.38
N GLY A 87 -12.37 3.91 7.10
CA GLY A 87 -12.63 4.98 6.14
C GLY A 87 -11.39 5.71 5.60
N LYS A 88 -10.18 5.26 5.96
CA LYS A 88 -8.91 5.90 5.52
C LYS A 88 -8.56 5.58 4.08
N ILE A 89 -9.04 4.45 3.56
CA ILE A 89 -8.94 4.05 2.16
C ILE A 89 -10.30 3.58 1.66
N ARG A 90 -10.61 3.75 0.38
CA ARG A 90 -11.88 3.29 -0.20
C ARG A 90 -11.75 1.99 -0.99
N ALA A 91 -10.61 1.79 -1.64
CA ALA A 91 -10.31 0.61 -2.44
C ALA A 91 -8.89 0.11 -2.17
N ILE A 92 -8.69 -1.19 -2.32
CA ILE A 92 -7.42 -1.89 -2.12
C ILE A 92 -6.89 -2.33 -3.48
N GLY A 93 -5.63 -2.00 -3.75
CA GLY A 93 -4.94 -2.46 -4.95
C GLY A 93 -3.59 -3.09 -4.65
N ALA A 94 -3.02 -3.74 -5.65
CA ALA A 94 -1.67 -4.26 -5.61
C ALA A 94 -0.93 -4.00 -6.93
N SER A 95 0.39 -3.94 -6.87
CA SER A 95 1.26 -3.67 -8.02
C SER A 95 2.44 -4.64 -8.01
N ASN A 96 2.95 -4.94 -9.19
CA ASN A 96 4.14 -5.78 -9.40
C ASN A 96 4.02 -7.17 -8.76
N LEU A 97 2.85 -7.79 -8.92
CA LEU A 97 2.56 -9.11 -8.36
C LEU A 97 2.57 -10.20 -9.42
N ASN A 98 3.01 -11.39 -9.04
CA ASN A 98 2.91 -12.58 -9.87
C ASN A 98 1.54 -13.26 -9.69
N ALA A 99 1.25 -14.25 -10.55
CA ALA A 99 -0.05 -14.93 -10.53
C ALA A 99 -0.36 -15.67 -9.22
N ALA A 100 0.66 -16.15 -8.51
CA ALA A 100 0.47 -16.81 -7.21
C ALA A 100 0.13 -15.79 -6.11
N GLU A 101 0.81 -14.65 -6.09
CA GLU A 101 0.51 -13.54 -5.18
C GLU A 101 -0.90 -12.98 -5.44
N LEU A 102 -1.31 -12.84 -6.71
CA LEU A 102 -2.69 -12.46 -7.07
C LEU A 102 -3.72 -13.37 -6.41
N ARG A 103 -3.52 -14.69 -6.55
CA ARG A 103 -4.42 -15.68 -5.97
C ARG A 103 -4.45 -15.60 -4.45
N GLN A 104 -3.31 -15.31 -3.81
CA GLN A 104 -3.26 -15.13 -2.36
C GLN A 104 -4.04 -13.89 -1.92
N TYR A 105 -3.91 -12.75 -2.62
CA TYR A 105 -4.70 -11.55 -2.31
C TYR A 105 -6.20 -11.79 -2.46
N VAL A 106 -6.62 -12.37 -3.58
CA VAL A 106 -8.04 -12.66 -3.85
C VAL A 106 -8.60 -13.70 -2.86
N ALA A 107 -7.78 -14.64 -2.40
CA ALA A 107 -8.19 -15.60 -1.37
C ALA A 107 -8.26 -14.97 0.03
N ALA A 108 -7.44 -13.96 0.32
CA ALA A 108 -7.38 -13.30 1.62
C ALA A 108 -8.46 -12.23 1.81
N GLY A 109 -8.95 -11.59 0.74
CA GLY A 109 -9.92 -10.50 0.84
C GLY A 109 -10.25 -9.85 -0.51
N GLN A 110 -10.91 -8.69 -0.45
CA GLN A 110 -11.30 -7.97 -1.67
C GLN A 110 -10.11 -7.17 -2.24
N LEU A 111 -9.67 -7.54 -3.45
CA LEU A 111 -8.70 -6.79 -4.25
C LEU A 111 -9.42 -6.07 -5.41
N ASP A 112 -9.44 -4.73 -5.36
CA ASP A 112 -10.23 -3.89 -6.25
C ASP A 112 -9.50 -3.55 -7.56
N ALA A 113 -8.15 -3.56 -7.56
CA ALA A 113 -7.34 -3.26 -8.74
C ALA A 113 -5.95 -3.90 -8.71
N ILE A 114 -5.38 -4.14 -9.90
CA ILE A 114 -3.95 -4.44 -10.07
C ILE A 114 -3.31 -3.41 -11.00
N GLN A 115 -2.07 -3.01 -10.71
CA GLN A 115 -1.31 -2.07 -11.53
C GLN A 115 -0.06 -2.79 -12.08
N GLU A 116 -0.19 -3.40 -13.25
CA GLU A 116 0.89 -4.13 -13.90
C GLU A 116 1.38 -3.41 -15.16
N ARG A 117 2.65 -3.64 -15.53
CA ARG A 117 3.19 -3.14 -16.78
C ARG A 117 2.53 -3.86 -17.96
N TYR A 118 1.94 -3.10 -18.88
CA TYR A 118 1.37 -3.59 -20.15
C TYR A 118 1.82 -2.67 -21.29
N SER A 119 2.16 -3.23 -22.46
CA SER A 119 2.69 -2.50 -23.63
C SER A 119 2.28 -3.15 -24.94
#